data_AF-A0A7S4QIR4-F1
#
_entry.id   AF-A0A7S4QIR4-F1
#
_cell.length_a   1.000
_cell.length_b   1.000
_cell.length_c   1.000
_cell.angle_alpha   90.00
_cell.angle_beta   90.00
_cell.angle_gamma   90.00
#
_symmetry.space_group_name_H-M   'P 1'
#
loop_
_entity.id
_entity.type
_entity.pdbx_description
1 polymer ?
#
loop_
_entity_poly.entity_id
_entity_poly.type
_entity_poly.pdbx_seq_one_letter_code
_entity_poly.pdbx_strand_id
1 'polypeptide(L)'
;IDRVLTPGIRCTVQLDVKSYDKAARMKGTVVSPTAPWEDDGTYWGYTTRLADGIKAVFDECPYEGGYDLKIGTSERGNVTVDDKGFSIPTFQHAIIMFGGVAGIEECVDADESMTLPGKDSMKLFDVWVNTCPFQGSRTIRTEEAVFISLARFRPLFASNSSEQGSVVEKTPPSASTADIEFSDAEMSDESAEND
;
A
#
# COMPACT_ATOMS: atom_id res chain seq x y z
N ILE A 1 -10.59 31.96 -8.73
CA ILE A 1 -9.54 31.00 -9.09
C ILE A 1 -8.86 31.45 -10.38
N ASP A 2 -7.62 31.04 -10.60
CA ASP A 2 -6.72 31.43 -11.71
C ASP A 2 -7.10 30.83 -13.08
N ARG A 3 -7.97 29.81 -13.10
CA ARG A 3 -8.41 29.11 -14.32
C ARG A 3 -9.91 28.80 -14.30
N VAL A 4 -10.47 28.52 -15.47
CA VAL A 4 -11.86 28.09 -15.63
C VAL A 4 -11.94 26.57 -15.46
N LEU A 5 -12.83 26.09 -14.59
CA LEU A 5 -13.09 24.67 -14.37
C LEU A 5 -14.55 24.33 -14.72
N THR A 6 -14.80 23.10 -15.13
CA THR A 6 -16.16 22.60 -15.34
C THR A 6 -16.93 22.61 -14.01
N PRO A 7 -18.18 23.12 -13.98
CA PRO A 7 -19.00 23.08 -12.78
C PRO A 7 -19.16 21.65 -12.24
N GLY A 8 -19.07 21.47 -10.91
CA GLY A 8 -19.17 20.17 -10.24
C GLY A 8 -17.84 19.47 -9.96
N ILE A 9 -16.71 19.98 -10.48
CA ILE A 9 -15.38 19.44 -10.20
C ILE A 9 -14.90 19.86 -8.80
N ARG A 10 -14.46 18.90 -7.99
CA ARG A 10 -13.72 19.15 -6.74
C ARG A 10 -12.28 19.56 -7.06
N CYS A 11 -11.80 20.63 -6.44
CA CYS A 11 -10.42 21.09 -6.58
C CYS A 11 -9.84 21.59 -5.25
N THR A 12 -8.53 21.59 -5.13
CA THR A 12 -7.80 22.22 -4.02
C THR A 12 -7.37 23.62 -4.45
N VAL A 13 -7.59 24.62 -3.60
CA VAL A 13 -7.31 26.03 -3.91
C VAL A 13 -6.41 26.61 -2.82
N GLN A 14 -5.25 27.10 -3.22
CA GLN A 14 -4.39 27.93 -2.37
C GLN A 14 -4.89 29.37 -2.40
N LEU A 15 -5.34 29.89 -1.27
CA LEU A 15 -5.89 31.24 -1.16
C LEU A 15 -4.77 32.29 -1.04
N ASP A 16 -4.96 33.46 -1.65
CA ASP A 16 -4.06 34.60 -1.47
C ASP A 16 -4.34 35.27 -0.12
N VAL A 17 -3.36 35.25 0.78
CA VAL A 17 -3.44 35.81 2.13
C VAL A 17 -3.79 37.31 2.11
N LYS A 18 -3.42 38.04 1.06
CA LYS A 18 -3.75 39.47 0.92
C LYS A 18 -5.22 39.73 0.59
N SER A 19 -6.00 38.68 0.33
CA SER A 19 -7.41 38.78 -0.06
C SER A 19 -8.41 38.59 1.07
N TYR A 20 -7.96 38.24 2.29
CA TYR A 20 -8.84 37.96 3.44
C TYR A 20 -9.67 39.17 3.91
N ASP A 21 -9.17 40.40 3.79
CA ASP A 21 -9.79 41.61 4.39
C ASP A 21 -10.56 42.50 3.41
N LYS A 22 -10.78 42.05 2.17
CA LYS A 22 -11.52 42.85 1.18
C LYS A 22 -12.97 42.35 1.12
N ALA A 23 -13.94 43.25 1.19
CA ALA A 23 -15.37 42.98 0.91
C ALA A 23 -15.66 42.44 -0.52
N ALA A 24 -14.60 42.16 -1.29
CA ALA A 24 -14.63 41.57 -2.62
C ALA A 24 -14.50 40.05 -2.55
N ARG A 25 -14.68 39.38 -3.69
CA ARG A 25 -14.52 37.93 -3.81
C ARG A 25 -13.06 37.53 -3.51
N MET A 26 -12.88 36.56 -2.61
CA MET A 26 -11.56 35.98 -2.30
C MET A 26 -10.89 35.43 -3.56
N LYS A 27 -9.57 35.58 -3.65
CA LYS A 27 -8.75 35.12 -4.78
C LYS A 27 -7.87 33.95 -4.34
N GLY A 28 -7.58 33.05 -5.28
CA GLY A 28 -6.74 31.88 -5.05
C GLY A 28 -6.40 31.17 -6.35
N THR A 29 -5.48 30.23 -6.26
CA THR A 29 -4.92 29.44 -7.36
C THR A 29 -5.28 27.97 -7.16
N VAL A 30 -5.69 27.30 -8.23
CA VAL A 30 -5.94 25.85 -8.20
C VAL A 30 -4.60 25.13 -8.20
N VAL A 31 -4.41 24.26 -7.21
CA VAL A 31 -3.17 23.50 -6.98
C VAL A 31 -3.43 22.00 -6.98
N SER A 32 -2.36 21.19 -6.98
CA SER A 32 -2.46 19.75 -6.82
C SER A 32 -3.19 19.40 -5.52
N PRO A 33 -4.03 18.33 -5.48
CA PRO A 33 -4.57 17.83 -4.23
C PRO A 33 -3.50 17.34 -3.24
N THR A 34 -2.27 17.06 -3.70
CA THR A 34 -1.13 16.68 -2.85
C THR A 34 -0.37 17.87 -2.28
N ALA A 35 -0.54 19.08 -2.86
CA ALA A 35 0.22 20.27 -2.47
C ALA A 35 0.14 20.59 -0.95
N PRO A 36 -1.01 20.48 -0.26
CA PRO A 36 -1.05 20.72 1.20
C PRO A 36 -0.14 19.77 1.99
N TRP A 37 0.03 18.53 1.54
CA TRP A 37 0.94 17.60 2.20
C TRP A 37 2.40 17.88 1.82
N GLU A 38 2.69 18.13 0.54
CA GLU A 38 4.05 18.38 0.04
C GLU A 38 4.64 19.69 0.59
N ASP A 39 3.84 20.74 0.67
CA ASP A 39 4.33 22.10 0.97
C ASP A 39 4.46 22.36 2.48
N ASP A 40 3.50 21.90 3.30
CA ASP A 40 3.46 22.20 4.74
C ASP A 40 3.16 21.00 5.65
N GLY A 41 3.03 19.80 5.10
CA GLY A 41 2.79 18.58 5.87
C GLY A 41 1.35 18.40 6.36
N THR A 42 0.40 19.21 5.87
CA THR A 42 -1.00 19.09 6.26
C THR A 42 -1.64 17.84 5.67
N TYR A 43 -2.23 17.00 6.53
CA TYR A 43 -3.04 15.87 6.08
C TYR A 43 -4.30 16.35 5.34
N TRP A 44 -4.44 15.95 4.07
CA TRP A 44 -5.52 16.42 3.18
C TRP A 44 -6.57 15.34 2.86
N GLY A 45 -6.65 14.31 3.70
CA GLY A 45 -7.55 13.17 3.51
C GLY A 45 -6.89 12.02 2.75
N TYR A 46 -7.73 11.15 2.21
CA TYR A 46 -7.33 9.97 1.42
C TYR A 46 -8.14 9.89 0.13
N THR A 47 -7.61 9.15 -0.85
CA THR A 47 -8.34 8.71 -2.04
C THR A 47 -8.80 7.28 -1.86
N THR A 48 -9.93 6.92 -2.46
CA THR A 48 -10.42 5.55 -2.49
C THR A 48 -10.22 4.97 -3.88
N ARG A 49 -9.68 3.76 -3.95
CA ARG A 49 -9.51 3.00 -5.19
C ARG A 49 -10.15 1.62 -5.00
N LEU A 50 -10.89 1.18 -6.00
CA LEU A 50 -11.39 -0.19 -6.09
C LEU A 50 -10.36 -1.02 -6.87
N ALA A 51 -10.14 -2.26 -6.45
CA ALA A 51 -9.29 -3.22 -7.13
C ALA A 51 -10.05 -4.53 -7.22
N ASP A 52 -10.08 -5.15 -8.40
CA ASP A 52 -10.88 -6.35 -8.67
C ASP A 52 -10.25 -7.65 -8.13
N GLY A 53 -9.05 -7.56 -7.57
CA GLY A 53 -8.31 -8.65 -6.97
C GLY A 53 -7.07 -8.13 -6.24
N ILE A 54 -6.40 -9.00 -5.49
CA ILE A 54 -5.18 -8.61 -4.76
C ILE A 54 -4.04 -8.25 -5.72
N LYS A 55 -3.97 -8.90 -6.90
CA LYS A 55 -2.99 -8.54 -7.93
C LYS A 55 -3.18 -7.10 -8.42
N ALA A 56 -4.42 -6.70 -8.68
CA ALA A 56 -4.77 -5.33 -9.10
C ALA A 56 -4.45 -4.28 -8.02
N VAL A 57 -4.35 -4.67 -6.74
CA VAL A 57 -3.86 -3.75 -5.70
C VAL A 57 -2.43 -3.30 -6.00
N PHE A 58 -1.57 -4.20 -6.47
CA PHE A 58 -0.17 -3.90 -6.75
C PHE A 58 0.05 -3.34 -8.16
N ASP A 59 -0.56 -3.95 -9.18
CA ASP A 59 -0.35 -3.59 -10.58
C ASP A 59 -0.90 -2.19 -10.91
N GLU A 60 -2.04 -1.82 -10.33
CA GLU A 60 -2.69 -0.52 -10.56
C GLU A 60 -2.32 0.51 -9.47
N CYS A 61 -1.09 0.44 -8.97
CA CYS A 61 -0.57 1.42 -8.03
C CYS A 61 -0.54 2.82 -8.68
N PRO A 62 -1.04 3.87 -8.01
CA PRO A 62 -1.06 5.23 -8.58
C PRO A 62 0.31 5.93 -8.54
N TYR A 63 1.32 5.33 -7.89
CA TYR A 63 2.65 5.90 -7.72
C TYR A 63 3.62 5.35 -8.77
N GLU A 64 4.43 6.23 -9.34
CA GLU A 64 5.54 5.82 -10.19
C GLU A 64 6.56 5.01 -9.36
N GLY A 65 6.95 3.82 -9.86
CA GLY A 65 7.77 2.87 -9.10
C GLY A 65 6.99 1.94 -8.17
N GLY A 66 5.67 2.11 -8.04
CA GLY A 66 4.81 1.25 -7.24
C GLY A 66 4.96 1.44 -5.72
N TYR A 67 4.44 0.49 -4.95
CA TYR A 67 4.68 0.46 -3.51
C TYR A 67 6.05 -0.17 -3.23
N ASP A 68 7.00 0.61 -2.72
CA ASP A 68 8.36 0.18 -2.41
C ASP A 68 8.50 -0.48 -1.02
N LEU A 69 7.43 -0.44 -0.22
CA LEU A 69 7.29 -1.23 1.00
C LEU A 69 5.89 -1.85 1.08
N LYS A 70 5.82 -3.18 1.09
CA LYS A 70 4.59 -3.96 1.20
C LYS A 70 4.55 -4.66 2.55
N ILE A 71 3.58 -4.28 3.38
CA ILE A 71 3.38 -4.85 4.71
C ILE A 71 2.07 -5.63 4.71
N GLY A 72 2.12 -6.92 5.01
CA GLY A 72 0.94 -7.74 5.25
C GLY A 72 0.74 -7.96 6.75
N THR A 73 -0.48 -7.74 7.24
CA THR A 73 -0.81 -7.97 8.65
C THR A 73 -1.46 -9.34 8.84
N SER A 74 -0.95 -10.15 9.76
CA SER A 74 -1.51 -11.46 10.08
C SER A 74 -1.17 -11.88 11.51
N GLU A 75 -2.08 -12.60 12.17
CA GLU A 75 -1.78 -13.26 13.46
C GLU A 75 -0.61 -14.26 13.31
N ARG A 76 -0.43 -14.82 12.10
CA ARG A 76 0.63 -15.75 11.70
C ARG A 76 1.88 -15.03 11.16
N GLY A 77 2.02 -13.74 11.43
CA GLY A 77 3.21 -12.96 11.11
C GLY A 77 4.49 -13.65 11.61
N ASN A 78 5.55 -13.64 10.81
CA ASN A 78 6.84 -14.24 11.20
C ASN A 78 7.62 -13.34 12.17
N VAL A 79 7.25 -12.06 12.22
CA VAL A 79 7.77 -11.05 13.13
C VAL A 79 6.63 -10.35 13.86
N THR A 80 6.91 -9.79 15.04
CA THR A 80 5.96 -8.96 15.77
C THR A 80 6.49 -7.54 15.97
N VAL A 81 5.57 -6.58 16.02
CA VAL A 81 5.87 -5.17 16.32
C VAL A 81 6.47 -4.94 17.72
N ASP A 82 6.44 -5.94 18.61
CA ASP A 82 7.06 -5.91 19.94
C ASP A 82 8.48 -6.52 19.97
N ASP A 83 8.95 -7.11 18.87
CA ASP A 83 10.30 -7.67 18.82
C ASP A 83 11.34 -6.55 18.94
N LYS A 84 12.36 -6.75 19.78
CA LYS A 84 13.41 -5.74 20.04
C LYS A 84 14.19 -5.32 18.79
N GLY A 85 14.22 -6.17 17.77
CA GLY A 85 14.88 -5.91 16.49
C GLY A 85 13.93 -5.50 15.36
N PHE A 86 12.62 -5.35 15.64
CA PHE A 86 11.67 -4.96 14.60
C PHE A 86 11.91 -3.52 14.19
N SER A 87 12.21 -3.33 12.90
CA SER A 87 12.35 -2.03 12.28
C SER A 87 11.68 -2.06 10.91
N ILE A 88 11.27 -0.88 10.45
CA ILE A 88 10.70 -0.70 9.13
C ILE A 88 11.78 -0.13 8.21
N PRO A 89 12.03 -0.72 7.03
CA PRO A 89 13.00 -0.19 6.08
C PRO A 89 12.56 1.17 5.55
N THR A 90 13.50 1.96 5.06
CA THR A 90 13.25 3.24 4.39
C THR A 90 12.37 3.07 3.16
N PHE A 91 11.28 3.85 3.06
CA PHE A 91 10.30 3.77 1.98
C PHE A 91 9.75 5.14 1.60
N GLN A 92 9.25 5.30 0.37
CA GLN A 92 8.51 6.46 -0.11
C GLN A 92 6.99 6.19 -0.16
N HIS A 93 6.59 4.99 -0.59
CA HIS A 93 5.21 4.57 -0.81
C HIS A 93 4.96 3.19 -0.17
N ALA A 94 4.56 3.19 1.10
CA ALA A 94 4.17 1.97 1.78
C ALA A 94 2.71 1.60 1.52
N ILE A 95 2.43 0.30 1.44
CA ILE A 95 1.09 -0.27 1.55
C ILE A 95 1.01 -1.20 2.75
N ILE A 96 -0.06 -1.05 3.54
CA ILE A 96 -0.40 -1.98 4.62
C ILE A 96 -1.67 -2.71 4.20
N MET A 97 -1.57 -4.03 4.08
CA MET A 97 -2.68 -4.88 3.69
C MET A 97 -3.30 -5.56 4.89
N PHE A 98 -4.63 -5.50 4.95
CA PHE A 98 -5.44 -6.15 5.97
C PHE A 98 -6.35 -7.18 5.31
N GLY A 99 -6.39 -8.37 5.88
CA GLY A 99 -7.31 -9.42 5.45
C GLY A 99 -8.72 -9.25 6.00
N GLY A 100 -9.62 -10.07 5.47
CA GLY A 100 -10.95 -10.28 6.06
C GLY A 100 -10.90 -11.31 7.20
N VAL A 101 -12.05 -11.92 7.50
CA VAL A 101 -12.17 -12.95 8.54
C VAL A 101 -11.27 -14.16 8.26
N ALA A 102 -11.10 -14.53 7.00
CA ALA A 102 -10.25 -15.64 6.57
C ALA A 102 -8.78 -15.24 6.34
N GLY A 103 -8.40 -13.99 6.64
CA GLY A 103 -7.06 -13.47 6.39
C GLY A 103 -6.87 -12.93 4.97
N ILE A 104 -5.61 -12.68 4.62
CA ILE A 104 -5.20 -12.23 3.27
C ILE A 104 -5.08 -13.42 2.33
N GLU A 105 -4.83 -14.61 2.89
CA GLU A 105 -4.73 -15.88 2.18
C GLU A 105 -5.96 -16.14 1.30
N GLU A 106 -7.15 -15.89 1.81
CA GLU A 106 -8.41 -16.01 1.05
C GLU A 106 -8.46 -15.05 -0.14
N CYS A 107 -7.94 -13.83 0.01
CA CYS A 107 -7.89 -12.85 -1.09
C CYS A 107 -6.92 -13.27 -2.19
N VAL A 108 -5.88 -14.02 -1.84
CA VAL A 108 -4.93 -14.59 -2.81
C VAL A 108 -5.55 -15.80 -3.52
N ASP A 109 -6.20 -16.71 -2.77
CA ASP A 109 -6.85 -17.89 -3.35
C ASP A 109 -8.05 -17.54 -4.25
N ALA A 110 -8.74 -16.43 -3.96
CA ALA A 110 -9.87 -15.94 -4.75
C ALA A 110 -9.47 -15.23 -6.05
N ASP A 111 -8.21 -14.77 -6.17
CA ASP A 111 -7.72 -14.08 -7.35
C ASP A 111 -7.24 -15.11 -8.39
N GLU A 112 -8.12 -15.44 -9.34
CA GLU A 112 -7.85 -16.43 -10.41
C GLU A 112 -6.63 -16.08 -11.28
N SER A 113 -6.20 -14.82 -11.28
CA SER A 113 -5.02 -14.38 -12.02
C SER A 113 -3.70 -14.76 -11.32
N MET A 114 -3.77 -15.20 -10.06
CA MET A 114 -2.62 -15.59 -9.26
C MET A 114 -2.38 -17.10 -9.32
N THR A 115 -1.11 -17.47 -9.54
CA THR A 115 -0.66 -18.87 -9.45
C THR A 115 -0.16 -19.25 -8.05
N LEU A 116 0.03 -18.23 -7.19
CA LEU A 116 0.50 -18.40 -5.81
C LEU A 116 -0.66 -18.86 -4.93
N PRO A 117 -0.54 -19.98 -4.18
CA PRO A 117 -1.58 -20.38 -3.24
C PRO A 117 -1.59 -19.46 -2.02
N GLY A 118 -2.77 -19.24 -1.43
CA GLY A 118 -2.99 -18.33 -0.31
C GLY A 118 -2.11 -18.63 0.90
N LYS A 119 -1.83 -19.89 1.19
CA LYS A 119 -0.87 -20.32 2.24
C LYS A 119 0.53 -19.69 2.10
N ASP A 120 0.92 -19.31 0.89
CA ASP A 120 2.20 -18.69 0.56
C ASP A 120 2.09 -17.17 0.37
N SER A 121 0.94 -16.56 0.69
CA SER A 121 0.66 -15.11 0.58
C SER A 121 1.74 -14.22 1.21
N MET A 122 2.42 -14.69 2.26
CA MET A 122 3.58 -14.03 2.86
C MET A 122 4.62 -13.59 1.81
N LYS A 123 4.81 -14.36 0.72
CA LYS A 123 5.78 -14.06 -0.34
C LYS A 123 5.45 -12.79 -1.14
N LEU A 124 4.23 -12.26 -1.01
CA LEU A 124 3.80 -11.02 -1.66
C LEU A 124 4.25 -9.76 -0.91
N PHE A 125 4.74 -9.91 0.33
CA PHE A 125 5.03 -8.81 1.23
C PHE A 125 6.50 -8.80 1.64
N ASP A 126 7.07 -7.61 1.77
CA ASP A 126 8.41 -7.41 2.32
C ASP A 126 8.42 -7.66 3.84
N VAL A 127 7.30 -7.35 4.50
CA VAL A 127 7.11 -7.54 5.93
C VAL A 127 5.78 -8.25 6.19
N TRP A 128 5.84 -9.37 6.90
CA TRP A 128 4.67 -10.16 7.29
C TRP A 128 4.52 -10.19 8.81
N VAL A 129 3.68 -9.33 9.35
CA VAL A 129 3.79 -8.92 10.76
C VAL A 129 2.51 -9.16 11.55
N ASN A 130 2.71 -9.63 12.79
CA ASN A 130 1.68 -9.60 13.82
C ASN A 130 1.76 -8.28 14.59
N THR A 131 0.71 -7.47 14.48
CA THR A 131 0.63 -6.15 15.11
C THR A 131 0.01 -6.16 16.51
N CYS A 132 -0.52 -7.31 16.95
CA CYS A 132 -1.14 -7.51 18.26
C CYS A 132 -0.77 -8.90 18.83
N PRO A 133 0.50 -9.10 19.23
CA PRO A 133 0.89 -10.34 19.89
C PRO A 133 0.11 -10.50 21.21
N PHE A 134 -0.12 -11.75 21.60
CA PHE A 134 -0.89 -12.10 22.81
C PHE A 134 -2.33 -11.56 22.82
N GLN A 135 -2.96 -11.43 21.63
CA GLN A 135 -4.36 -11.04 21.55
C GLN A 135 -5.23 -11.95 22.44
N GLY A 136 -6.12 -11.33 23.22
CA GLY A 136 -7.02 -12.04 24.13
C GLY A 136 -8.29 -12.56 23.46
N SER A 137 -8.52 -12.22 22.20
CA SER A 137 -9.64 -12.69 21.38
C SER A 137 -9.17 -13.72 20.35
N ARG A 138 -10.08 -14.59 19.90
CA ARG A 138 -9.79 -15.51 18.78
C ARG A 138 -9.59 -14.75 17.47
N THR A 139 -10.30 -13.65 17.29
CA THR A 139 -10.28 -12.86 16.05
C THR A 139 -10.27 -11.39 16.44
N ILE A 140 -9.44 -10.62 15.75
CA ILE A 140 -9.49 -9.16 15.72
C ILE A 140 -10.18 -8.79 14.42
N ARG A 141 -11.27 -8.03 14.49
CA ARG A 141 -12.01 -7.64 13.27
C ARG A 141 -11.19 -6.63 12.48
N THR A 142 -11.34 -6.60 11.16
CA THR A 142 -10.49 -5.78 10.27
C THR A 142 -10.46 -4.31 10.69
N GLU A 143 -11.58 -3.73 11.10
CA GLU A 143 -11.63 -2.33 11.58
C GLU A 143 -10.87 -2.10 12.90
N GLU A 144 -10.78 -3.11 13.78
CA GLU A 144 -9.98 -3.05 15.00
C GLU A 144 -8.49 -3.18 14.65
N ALA A 145 -8.17 -4.11 13.74
CA ALA A 145 -6.82 -4.36 13.27
C ALA A 145 -6.21 -3.13 12.59
N VAL A 146 -6.98 -2.37 11.81
CA VAL A 146 -6.54 -1.12 11.19
C VAL A 146 -6.06 -0.12 12.26
N PHE A 147 -6.86 0.12 13.30
CA PHE A 147 -6.49 1.07 14.35
C PHE A 147 -5.29 0.60 15.17
N ILE A 148 -5.27 -0.67 15.58
CA ILE A 148 -4.15 -1.24 16.34
C ILE A 148 -2.86 -1.12 15.53
N SER A 149 -2.88 -1.56 14.28
CA SER A 149 -1.69 -1.61 13.42
C SER A 149 -1.16 -0.20 13.14
N LEU A 150 -2.02 0.76 12.77
CA LEU A 150 -1.59 2.13 12.51
C LEU A 150 -1.03 2.82 13.76
N ALA A 151 -1.60 2.57 14.94
CA ALA A 151 -1.07 3.09 16.19
C ALA A 151 0.32 2.54 16.51
N ARG A 152 0.53 1.23 16.24
CA ARG A 152 1.81 0.55 16.45
C ARG A 152 2.88 0.95 15.43
N PHE A 153 2.50 1.21 14.18
CA PHE A 153 3.43 1.65 13.14
C PHE A 153 3.77 3.13 13.20
N ARG A 154 2.89 3.99 13.72
CA ARG A 154 3.12 5.45 13.81
C ARG A 154 4.53 5.84 14.28
N PRO A 155 5.06 5.34 15.41
CA PRO A 155 6.42 5.72 15.84
C PRO A 155 7.50 5.26 14.87
N LEU A 156 7.32 4.09 14.24
CA LEU A 156 8.29 3.51 13.29
C LEU A 156 8.31 4.25 11.95
N PHE A 157 7.15 4.71 11.48
CA PHE A 157 7.06 5.53 10.27
C PHE A 157 7.58 6.95 10.51
N ALA A 158 7.32 7.52 11.69
CA ALA A 158 7.82 8.85 12.05
C ALA A 158 9.35 8.91 12.11
N SER A 159 10.02 7.87 12.64
CA SER A 159 11.49 7.78 12.60
C SER A 159 12.03 7.67 11.18
N ASN A 160 11.30 6.99 10.29
CA ASN A 160 11.73 6.77 8.93
C ASN A 160 11.78 8.06 8.09
N SER A 161 10.82 8.96 8.29
CA SER A 161 10.81 10.28 7.63
C SER A 161 11.99 11.17 8.02
N SER A 162 12.64 10.93 9.18
CA SER A 162 13.80 11.72 9.61
C SER A 162 15.12 11.29 8.97
N GLU A 163 15.21 10.07 8.42
CA GLU A 163 16.43 9.54 7.78
C GLU A 163 16.51 9.85 6.27
N GLN A 164 15.42 10.30 5.65
CA GLN A 164 15.37 10.64 4.22
C GLN A 164 16.18 11.90 3.84
N GLY A 165 16.78 12.61 4.80
CA GLY A 165 17.69 13.73 4.57
C GLY A 165 19.13 13.35 4.17
N SER A 166 19.49 12.06 4.19
CA SER A 166 20.81 11.57 3.78
C SER A 166 20.66 10.54 2.67
N VAL A 167 21.07 10.91 1.45
CA VAL A 167 21.18 9.99 0.30
C VAL A 167 22.19 8.90 0.67
N VAL A 168 21.70 7.70 0.94
CA VAL A 168 22.52 6.49 1.05
C VAL A 168 22.13 5.58 -0.11
N GLU A 169 23.05 5.43 -1.05
CA GLU A 169 23.02 4.42 -2.11
C GLU A 169 22.95 3.03 -1.44
N LYS A 170 21.80 2.36 -1.52
CA LYS A 170 21.65 1.00 -0.99
C LYS A 170 21.83 -0.02 -2.12
N THR A 171 22.90 -0.80 -2.02
CA THR A 171 23.12 -2.05 -2.76
C THR A 171 21.98 -3.02 -2.47
N PRO A 172 21.43 -3.73 -3.49
CA PRO A 172 20.32 -4.65 -3.29
C PRO A 172 20.71 -5.84 -2.39
N PRO A 173 19.80 -6.31 -1.52
CA PRO A 173 20.02 -7.54 -0.76
C PRO A 173 19.99 -8.74 -1.72
N SER A 174 21.00 -9.60 -1.60
CA SER A 174 21.11 -10.85 -2.35
C SER A 174 20.04 -11.84 -1.88
N ALA A 175 18.94 -11.94 -2.60
CA ALA A 175 18.08 -13.10 -2.62
C ALA A 175 17.74 -13.37 -4.09
N SER A 176 18.22 -14.49 -4.62
CA SER A 176 17.98 -14.92 -5.99
C SER A 176 16.48 -15.16 -6.20
N THR A 177 15.78 -14.22 -6.81
CA THR A 177 14.56 -14.53 -7.54
C THR A 177 15.01 -15.28 -8.79
N ALA A 178 14.91 -16.60 -8.78
CA ALA A 178 15.05 -17.39 -9.99
C ALA A 178 13.93 -16.97 -10.94
N ASP A 179 14.32 -16.55 -12.13
CA ASP A 179 13.42 -16.24 -13.23
C ASP A 179 12.51 -17.45 -13.49
N ILE A 180 11.20 -17.28 -13.30
CA ILE A 180 10.22 -18.27 -13.72
C ILE A 180 10.08 -18.08 -15.23
N GLU A 181 10.82 -18.89 -16.00
CA GLU A 181 10.67 -18.98 -17.44
C GLU A 181 9.31 -19.60 -17.78
N PHE A 182 8.48 -18.83 -18.49
CA PHE A 182 7.28 -19.33 -19.15
C PHE A 182 7.71 -20.04 -20.42
N SER A 183 7.57 -21.38 -20.46
CA SER A 183 7.67 -22.12 -21.71
C SER A 183 6.30 -22.20 -22.37
N ASP A 184 6.20 -21.57 -23.54
CA ASP A 184 5.12 -21.78 -24.50
C ASP A 184 5.31 -23.12 -25.23
N ALA A 185 4.17 -23.77 -25.50
CA ALA A 185 3.93 -24.80 -26.49
C ALA A 185 4.49 -26.22 -26.27
N GLU A 186 3.60 -27.13 -25.85
CA GLU A 186 3.54 -28.49 -26.39
C GLU A 186 2.07 -28.77 -26.75
N MET A 187 1.77 -28.76 -28.04
CA MET A 187 0.54 -29.31 -28.62
C MET A 187 0.57 -30.83 -28.41
N SER A 188 -0.45 -31.39 -27.76
CA SER A 188 -0.65 -32.84 -27.76
C SER A 188 -1.49 -33.23 -28.98
N ASP A 189 -0.86 -33.95 -29.91
CA ASP A 189 -1.49 -34.58 -31.05
C ASP A 189 -1.81 -36.05 -30.73
N GLU A 190 -2.97 -36.48 -31.21
CA GLU A 190 -3.52 -37.83 -31.42
C GLU A 190 -3.09 -39.03 -30.56
N SER A 191 -4.10 -39.76 -30.07
CA SER A 191 -4.23 -41.18 -30.43
C SER A 191 -5.69 -41.64 -30.37
N ALA A 192 -6.24 -41.92 -31.55
CA ALA A 192 -7.41 -42.75 -31.74
C ALA A 192 -7.05 -44.22 -31.46
N GLU A 193 -7.88 -44.92 -30.69
CA GLU A 193 -7.93 -46.38 -30.71
C GLU A 193 -9.38 -46.83 -30.89
N ASN A 194 -9.60 -47.54 -32.01
CA ASN A 194 -10.73 -48.41 -32.24
C ASN A 194 -10.59 -49.66 -31.37
N ASP A 195 -11.66 -50.03 -30.66
CA ASP A 195 -12.44 -51.27 -30.89
C ASP A 195 -13.72 -51.27 -30.03
#